data_AF-A0A2A2GZL1-F1
#
_entry.id   AF-A0A2A2GZL1-F1
#
_cell.length_a   1.000
_cell.length_b   1.000
_cell.length_c   1.000
_cell.angle_alpha   90.00
_cell.angle_beta   90.00
_cell.angle_gamma   90.00
#
_symmetry.space_group_name_H-M   'P 1'
#
loop_
_entity.id
_entity.type
_entity.pdbx_description
1 polymer ?
#
loop_
_entity_poly.entity_id
_entity_poly.type
_entity_poly.pdbx_seq_one_letter_code
_entity_poly.pdbx_strand_id
1 'polypeptide(L)'
;MIGSALEASSKKATIYWVNGIAAYRIDELINLHWFSFGKRKKMSHQRLYTEYRNYANYKHMANASGDQEMLQSIKIIEKFTPLPKKVDVLRKRTLDSEDEATVTVTTARRAKGLEWDIVEINNDFPNNLFDPEMDKAAFRDEVNLLYVSVTRAKKTLIINKLLVNILANVAENEKTAQG
;
A
#
# COMPACT_ATOMS: atom_id res chain seq x y z
N MET A 1 2.07 -1.02 -0.88
CA MET A 1 2.16 -2.41 -0.40
C MET A 1 2.21 -3.37 -1.58
N ILE A 2 1.10 -3.52 -2.34
CA ILE A 2 1.08 -4.42 -3.51
C ILE A 2 2.20 -4.07 -4.49
N GLY A 3 2.47 -2.77 -4.71
CA GLY A 3 3.61 -2.31 -5.50
C GLY A 3 4.97 -2.81 -4.98
N SER A 4 5.20 -2.82 -3.67
CA SER A 4 6.44 -3.36 -3.09
C SER A 4 6.51 -4.87 -3.19
N ALA A 5 5.39 -5.59 -3.05
CA ALA A 5 5.35 -7.03 -3.26
C ALA A 5 5.70 -7.38 -4.73
N LEU A 6 5.16 -6.62 -5.70
CA LEU A 6 5.50 -6.76 -7.12
C LEU A 6 6.99 -6.47 -7.37
N GLU A 7 7.54 -5.46 -6.70
CA GLU A 7 8.96 -5.12 -6.80
C GLU A 7 9.87 -6.21 -6.20
N ALA A 8 9.56 -6.70 -5.00
CA ALA A 8 10.27 -7.81 -4.36
C ALA A 8 10.19 -9.08 -5.21
N SER A 9 9.01 -9.41 -5.74
CA SER A 9 8.82 -10.52 -6.67
C SER A 9 9.67 -10.37 -7.94
N SER A 10 9.88 -9.14 -8.44
CA SER A 10 10.74 -8.90 -9.61
C SER A 10 12.22 -9.15 -9.30
N LYS A 11 12.63 -8.95 -8.04
CA LYS A 11 13.96 -9.26 -7.50
C LYS A 11 14.09 -10.72 -7.04
N LYS A 12 13.16 -11.57 -7.46
CA LYS A 12 13.10 -13.00 -7.17
C LYS A 12 12.88 -13.38 -5.69
N ALA A 13 12.32 -12.48 -4.87
CA ALA A 13 11.86 -12.83 -3.53
C ALA A 13 10.74 -13.89 -3.58
N THR A 14 10.66 -14.74 -2.55
CA THR A 14 9.49 -15.54 -2.19
C THR A 14 8.67 -14.77 -1.16
N ILE A 15 7.35 -14.79 -1.30
CA ILE A 15 6.45 -13.89 -0.58
C ILE A 15 5.41 -14.69 0.21
N TYR A 16 5.28 -14.38 1.49
CA TYR A 16 4.15 -14.81 2.30
C TYR A 16 3.19 -13.64 2.49
N TRP A 17 1.89 -13.91 2.38
CA TRP A 17 0.84 -12.91 2.60
C TRP A 17 0.09 -13.27 3.86
N VAL A 18 0.08 -12.38 4.85
CA VAL A 18 -0.72 -12.59 6.06
C VAL A 18 -2.19 -12.71 5.66
N ASN A 19 -2.81 -13.84 5.99
CA ASN A 19 -4.17 -14.26 5.60
C ASN A 19 -4.37 -14.52 4.09
N GLY A 20 -3.30 -14.82 3.37
CA GLY A 20 -3.32 -15.20 1.96
C GLY A 20 -3.50 -14.03 0.99
N ILE A 21 -2.97 -14.19 -0.22
CA ILE A 21 -2.96 -13.14 -1.26
C ILE A 21 -4.36 -12.69 -1.69
N ALA A 22 -5.36 -13.58 -1.59
CA ALA A 22 -6.76 -13.28 -1.92
C ALA A 22 -7.36 -12.17 -1.05
N ALA A 23 -6.82 -11.94 0.15
CA ALA A 23 -7.29 -10.89 1.06
C ALA A 23 -6.92 -9.45 0.60
N TYR A 24 -6.13 -9.27 -0.46
CA TYR A 24 -5.49 -7.99 -0.84
C TYR A 24 -6.09 -7.31 -2.09
N ARG A 25 -7.32 -7.61 -2.49
CA ARG A 25 -8.05 -6.94 -3.60
C ARG A 25 -7.23 -6.77 -4.91
N ILE A 26 -6.27 -7.65 -5.19
CA ILE A 26 -5.41 -7.57 -6.38
C ILE A 26 -6.23 -7.69 -7.67
N ASP A 27 -7.33 -8.44 -7.63
CA ASP A 27 -8.22 -8.60 -8.77
C ASP A 27 -8.90 -7.27 -9.18
N GLU A 28 -9.12 -6.34 -8.25
CA GLU A 28 -9.61 -5.00 -8.57
C GLU A 28 -8.57 -4.19 -9.37
N LEU A 29 -7.28 -4.33 -9.04
CA LEU A 29 -6.20 -3.70 -9.81
C LEU A 29 -6.08 -4.32 -11.21
N ILE A 30 -6.28 -5.63 -11.33
CA ILE A 30 -6.32 -6.31 -12.64
C ILE A 30 -7.50 -5.80 -13.47
N ASN A 31 -8.68 -5.63 -12.87
CA ASN A 31 -9.83 -5.04 -13.55
C ASN A 31 -9.55 -3.60 -13.99
N LEU A 32 -8.97 -2.78 -13.12
CA LEU A 32 -8.57 -1.41 -13.45
C LEU A 32 -7.54 -1.37 -14.58
N HIS A 33 -6.60 -2.32 -14.60
CA HIS A 33 -5.68 -2.49 -15.73
C HIS A 33 -6.45 -2.77 -17.02
N TRP A 34 -7.37 -3.74 -17.06
CA TRP A 34 -8.12 -4.00 -18.30
C TRP A 34 -9.02 -2.83 -18.71
N PHE A 35 -9.60 -2.12 -17.75
CA PHE A 35 -10.34 -0.88 -17.98
C PHE A 35 -9.46 0.19 -18.63
N SER A 36 -8.19 0.34 -18.20
CA SER A 36 -7.26 1.31 -18.78
C SER A 36 -6.91 1.04 -20.24
N PHE A 37 -6.96 -0.23 -20.67
CA PHE A 37 -6.79 -0.65 -22.06
C PHE A 37 -8.11 -0.76 -22.86
N GLY A 38 -9.25 -0.41 -22.25
CA GLY A 38 -10.57 -0.56 -22.87
C GLY A 38 -10.98 -2.02 -23.16
N LYS A 39 -10.34 -3.00 -22.49
CA LYS A 39 -10.54 -4.43 -22.74
C LYS A 39 -11.67 -5.00 -21.87
N ARG A 40 -12.90 -4.51 -22.07
CA ARG A 40 -14.11 -4.89 -21.29
C ARG A 40 -14.32 -6.40 -21.15
N LYS A 41 -14.07 -7.19 -22.20
CA LYS A 41 -14.23 -8.66 -22.18
C LYS A 41 -13.25 -9.40 -21.27
N LYS A 42 -12.15 -8.75 -20.85
CA LYS A 42 -11.14 -9.35 -19.96
C LYS A 42 -11.37 -9.03 -18.48
N MET A 43 -12.32 -8.14 -18.18
CA MET A 43 -12.66 -7.76 -16.82
C MET A 43 -13.57 -8.82 -16.20
N SER A 44 -13.39 -9.10 -14.90
CA SER A 44 -14.25 -10.03 -14.16
C SER A 44 -15.60 -9.40 -13.79
N HIS A 45 -15.66 -8.07 -13.69
CA HIS A 45 -16.89 -7.31 -13.49
C HIS A 45 -16.81 -5.95 -14.19
N GLN A 46 -17.94 -5.25 -14.33
CA GLN A 46 -18.05 -4.04 -15.15
C GLN A 46 -18.33 -2.76 -14.35
N ARG A 47 -18.17 -2.79 -13.02
CA ARG A 47 -18.48 -1.68 -12.12
C ARG A 47 -17.81 -0.37 -12.54
N LEU A 48 -16.57 -0.43 -13.00
CA LEU A 48 -15.82 0.75 -13.49
C LEU A 48 -16.48 1.44 -14.69
N TYR A 49 -17.19 0.71 -15.55
CA TYR A 49 -17.93 1.32 -16.68
C TYR A 49 -19.28 1.92 -16.27
N THR A 50 -19.79 1.56 -15.10
CA THR A 50 -20.99 2.17 -14.51
C THR A 50 -20.64 3.47 -13.80
N GLU A 51 -19.50 3.51 -13.12
CA GLU A 51 -19.05 4.65 -12.31
C GLU A 51 -18.25 5.68 -13.11
N TYR A 52 -17.53 5.25 -14.16
CA TYR A 52 -16.61 6.10 -14.90
C TYR A 52 -16.80 5.96 -16.41
N ARG A 53 -16.72 7.09 -17.12
CA ARG A 53 -16.85 7.11 -18.59
C ARG A 53 -15.73 6.34 -19.29
N ASN A 54 -14.50 6.50 -18.81
CA ASN A 54 -13.29 5.85 -19.31
C ASN A 54 -12.15 6.06 -18.30
N TYR A 55 -10.98 5.49 -18.60
CA TYR A 55 -9.82 5.62 -17.73
C TYR A 55 -9.29 7.05 -17.58
N ALA A 56 -9.45 7.92 -18.60
CA ALA A 56 -9.09 9.32 -18.47
C ALA A 56 -9.98 10.04 -17.45
N ASN A 57 -11.28 9.78 -17.45
CA ASN A 57 -12.22 10.27 -16.45
C ASN A 57 -11.89 9.71 -15.04
N TYR A 58 -11.55 8.43 -14.92
CA TYR A 58 -11.06 7.85 -13.65
C TYR A 58 -9.83 8.59 -13.11
N LYS A 59 -8.81 8.83 -13.94
CA LYS A 59 -7.61 9.58 -13.54
C LYS A 59 -7.92 11.02 -13.14
N HIS A 60 -8.78 11.69 -13.90
CA HIS A 60 -9.21 13.04 -13.57
C HIS A 60 -9.88 13.07 -12.19
N MET A 61 -10.81 12.14 -11.92
CA MET A 61 -11.50 12.07 -10.63
C MET A 61 -10.54 11.75 -9.47
N ALA A 62 -9.58 10.85 -9.66
CA ALA A 62 -8.56 10.55 -8.65
C ALA A 62 -7.74 11.79 -8.28
N ASN A 63 -7.30 12.56 -9.27
CA ASN A 63 -6.54 13.79 -9.04
C ASN A 63 -7.39 14.91 -8.42
N ALA A 64 -8.62 15.09 -8.90
CA ALA A 64 -9.50 16.15 -8.42
C ALA A 64 -9.99 15.92 -6.97
N SER A 65 -10.22 14.66 -6.58
CA SER A 65 -10.63 14.30 -5.22
C SER A 65 -9.46 14.15 -4.24
N GLY A 66 -8.25 13.92 -4.74
CA GLY A 66 -7.10 13.58 -3.90
C GLY A 66 -7.17 12.17 -3.28
N ASP A 67 -8.05 11.30 -3.78
CA ASP A 67 -8.25 9.94 -3.28
C ASP A 67 -6.95 9.12 -3.39
N GLN A 68 -6.34 8.82 -2.23
CA GLN A 68 -5.07 8.13 -2.17
C GLN A 68 -5.15 6.68 -2.68
N GLU A 69 -6.26 5.98 -2.49
CA GLU A 69 -6.41 4.60 -2.99
C GLU A 69 -6.46 4.58 -4.52
N MET A 70 -7.22 5.50 -5.12
CA MET A 70 -7.28 5.64 -6.58
C MET A 70 -5.91 6.04 -7.15
N LEU A 71 -5.24 7.02 -6.55
CA LEU A 71 -3.92 7.50 -6.98
C LEU A 71 -2.87 6.39 -6.88
N GLN A 72 -2.88 5.58 -5.82
CA GLN A 72 -1.98 4.43 -5.69
C GLN A 72 -2.29 3.35 -6.72
N SER A 73 -3.57 3.08 -6.99
CA SER A 73 -3.99 2.12 -8.01
C SER A 73 -3.48 2.53 -9.40
N ILE A 74 -3.59 3.82 -9.75
CA ILE A 74 -3.03 4.39 -10.99
C ILE A 74 -1.51 4.16 -11.05
N LYS A 75 -0.78 4.53 -9.99
CA LYS A 75 0.68 4.36 -9.92
C LYS A 75 1.10 2.90 -10.10
N ILE A 76 0.37 1.96 -9.49
CA ILE A 76 0.67 0.52 -9.62
C ILE A 76 0.45 0.06 -11.07
N ILE A 77 -0.69 0.38 -11.68
CA ILE A 77 -0.95 -0.10 -13.04
C ILE A 77 -0.02 0.54 -14.08
N GLU A 78 0.39 1.79 -13.89
CA GLU A 78 1.34 2.48 -14.77
C GLU A 78 2.76 1.92 -14.60
N LYS A 79 3.22 1.67 -13.36
CA LYS A 79 4.55 1.11 -13.07
C LYS A 79 4.70 -0.36 -13.50
N PHE A 80 3.65 -1.17 -13.36
CA PHE A 80 3.74 -2.63 -13.50
C PHE A 80 3.00 -3.19 -14.73
N THR A 81 2.98 -2.48 -15.86
CA THR A 81 2.29 -2.96 -17.07
C THR A 81 3.10 -4.02 -17.87
N PRO A 82 2.48 -5.12 -18.35
CA PRO A 82 1.09 -5.54 -18.10
C PRO A 82 0.94 -6.19 -16.72
N LEU A 83 0.08 -5.60 -15.88
CA LEU A 83 -0.10 -6.00 -14.48
C LEU A 83 -0.46 -7.47 -14.31
N PRO A 84 -1.37 -8.07 -15.10
CA PRO A 84 -1.77 -9.47 -14.93
C PRO A 84 -0.58 -10.42 -15.01
N LYS A 85 0.35 -10.22 -15.96
CA LYS A 85 1.55 -11.06 -16.07
C LYS A 85 2.47 -10.92 -14.87
N LYS A 86 2.57 -9.71 -14.29
CA LYS A 86 3.38 -9.48 -13.08
C LYS A 86 2.74 -10.12 -11.86
N VAL A 87 1.41 -10.07 -11.76
CA VAL A 87 0.64 -10.77 -10.72
C VAL A 87 0.75 -12.28 -10.86
N ASP A 88 0.77 -12.85 -12.07
CA ASP A 88 0.98 -14.28 -12.26
C ASP A 88 2.34 -14.75 -11.72
N VAL A 89 3.40 -13.97 -11.96
CA VAL A 89 4.73 -14.24 -11.39
C VAL A 89 4.73 -14.11 -9.87
N LEU A 90 4.06 -13.08 -9.35
CA LEU A 90 3.89 -12.87 -7.91
C LEU A 90 3.16 -14.05 -7.24
N ARG A 91 2.09 -14.55 -7.85
CA ARG A 91 1.34 -15.73 -7.39
C ARG A 91 2.21 -16.98 -7.37
N LYS A 92 3.02 -17.21 -8.42
CA LYS A 92 3.98 -18.33 -8.47
C LYS A 92 5.08 -18.26 -7.41
N ARG A 93 5.33 -17.08 -6.85
CA ARG A 93 6.32 -16.83 -5.78
C ARG A 93 5.68 -16.71 -4.41
N THR A 94 4.36 -16.82 -4.35
CA THR A 94 3.63 -16.80 -3.09
C THR A 94 3.73 -18.19 -2.46
N LEU A 95 4.13 -18.23 -1.19
CA LEU A 95 4.24 -19.46 -0.41
C LEU A 95 3.13 -19.50 0.64
N ASP A 96 2.76 -20.71 1.04
CA ASP A 96 1.75 -20.95 2.08
C ASP A 96 2.36 -20.90 3.49
N SER A 97 3.66 -21.13 3.62
CA SER A 97 4.40 -21.09 4.88
C SER A 97 5.22 -19.81 5.00
N GLU A 98 5.12 -19.13 6.14
CA GLU A 98 5.83 -17.87 6.40
C GLU A 98 7.34 -18.07 6.54
N ASP A 99 7.77 -19.15 7.18
CA ASP A 99 9.18 -19.49 7.46
C ASP A 99 9.99 -19.82 6.20
N GLU A 100 9.33 -20.21 5.11
CA GLU A 100 9.96 -20.45 3.80
C GLU A 100 10.06 -19.17 2.95
N ALA A 101 9.34 -18.11 3.33
CA ALA A 101 9.28 -16.87 2.58
C ALA A 101 10.42 -15.91 2.95
N THR A 102 10.98 -15.25 1.94
CA THR A 102 11.98 -14.19 2.16
C THR A 102 11.37 -12.87 2.59
N VAL A 103 10.07 -12.65 2.32
CA VAL A 103 9.35 -11.41 2.64
C VAL A 103 7.93 -11.74 3.07
N THR A 104 7.50 -11.22 4.22
CA THR A 104 6.09 -11.20 4.63
C THR A 104 5.45 -9.87 4.25
N VAL A 105 4.28 -9.93 3.61
CA VAL A 105 3.49 -8.76 3.23
C VAL A 105 2.18 -8.73 4.02
N THR A 106 1.89 -7.60 4.65
CA THR A 106 0.68 -7.41 5.46
C THR A 106 0.20 -5.96 5.48
N THR A 107 -1.07 -5.73 5.86
CA THR A 107 -1.58 -4.39 6.20
C THR A 107 -1.33 -4.09 7.68
N ALA A 108 -1.22 -2.81 8.04
CA ALA A 108 -1.16 -2.36 9.43
C ALA A 108 -2.23 -3.02 10.32
N ARG A 109 -3.48 -3.07 9.84
CA ARG A 109 -4.61 -3.71 10.54
C ARG A 109 -4.41 -5.22 10.75
N ARG A 110 -3.90 -5.94 9.73
CA ARG A 110 -3.67 -7.39 9.80
C ARG A 110 -2.41 -7.75 10.59
N ALA A 111 -1.48 -6.82 10.74
CA ALA A 111 -0.26 -7.01 11.52
C ALA A 111 -0.48 -7.00 13.04
N LYS A 112 -1.68 -6.63 13.52
CA LYS A 112 -1.97 -6.55 14.95
C LYS A 112 -1.76 -7.92 15.62
N GLY A 113 -0.90 -7.94 16.65
CA GLY A 113 -0.55 -9.16 17.39
C GLY A 113 0.56 -10.00 16.75
N LEU A 114 1.02 -9.64 15.55
CA LEU A 114 2.19 -10.22 14.91
C LEU A 114 3.42 -9.35 15.15
N GLU A 115 4.61 -9.91 14.99
CA GLU A 115 5.88 -9.21 15.18
C GLU A 115 6.99 -9.87 14.35
N TRP A 116 7.95 -9.09 13.86
CA TRP A 116 9.08 -9.54 13.05
C TRP A 116 10.39 -8.89 13.50
N ASP A 117 11.52 -9.55 13.26
CA ASP A 117 12.84 -8.99 13.58
C ASP A 117 13.11 -7.70 12.80
N ILE A 118 12.73 -7.66 11.52
CA ILE A 118 12.88 -6.50 10.65
C ILE A 118 11.52 -6.14 10.06
N VAL A 119 11.13 -4.87 10.17
CA VAL A 119 9.90 -4.35 9.55
C VAL A 119 10.22 -3.13 8.72
N GLU A 120 9.80 -3.15 7.45
CA GLU A 120 9.82 -2.00 6.55
C GLU A 120 8.43 -1.37 6.46
N ILE A 121 8.35 -0.08 6.79
CA ILE A 121 7.13 0.69 6.62
C ILE A 121 7.05 1.19 5.18
N ASN A 122 5.96 0.88 4.48
CA ASN A 122 5.78 1.28 3.10
C ASN A 122 5.30 2.75 2.96
N ASN A 123 5.46 3.35 1.79
CA ASN A 123 5.01 4.72 1.47
C ASN A 123 3.50 4.80 1.13
N ASP A 124 2.66 4.00 1.80
CA ASP A 124 1.21 3.97 1.55
C ASP A 124 0.39 4.75 2.58
N PHE A 125 1.02 5.20 3.67
CA PHE A 125 0.35 6.05 4.66
C PHE A 125 0.04 7.44 4.08
N PRO A 126 -1.06 8.08 4.51
CA PRO A 126 -1.41 9.42 4.08
C PRO A 126 -0.30 10.42 4.46
N ASN A 127 0.11 11.25 3.50
CA ASN A 127 1.12 12.29 3.72
C ASN A 127 0.57 13.53 4.46
N ASN A 128 -0.75 13.62 4.62
CA ASN A 128 -1.43 14.73 5.28
C ASN A 128 -1.76 14.45 6.75
N LEU A 129 -1.04 13.53 7.40
CA LEU A 129 -1.28 13.14 8.79
C LEU A 129 -1.27 14.33 9.77
N PHE A 130 -0.57 15.42 9.46
CA PHE A 130 -0.51 16.63 10.32
C PHE A 130 -1.24 17.83 9.72
N ASP A 131 -2.13 17.60 8.76
CA ASP A 131 -2.98 18.66 8.23
C ASP A 131 -3.93 19.16 9.34
N PRO A 132 -3.90 20.47 9.69
CA PRO A 132 -4.78 21.04 10.71
C PRO A 132 -6.28 20.83 10.42
N GLU A 133 -6.65 20.68 9.14
CA GLU A 133 -8.02 20.45 8.69
C GLU A 133 -8.43 18.97 8.76
N MET A 134 -7.52 18.06 9.10
CA MET A 134 -7.83 16.64 9.23
C MET A 134 -8.77 16.40 10.42
N ASP A 135 -9.83 15.63 10.17
CA ASP A 135 -10.73 15.20 11.24
C ASP A 135 -9.96 14.47 12.36
N LYS A 136 -10.30 14.78 13.62
CA LYS A 136 -9.59 14.25 14.79
C LYS A 136 -9.71 12.73 14.93
N ALA A 137 -10.83 12.14 14.52
CA ALA A 137 -11.01 10.69 14.57
C ALA A 137 -10.18 10.02 13.47
N ALA A 138 -10.21 10.57 12.25
CA ALA A 138 -9.36 10.11 11.15
C ALA A 138 -7.86 10.21 11.50
N PHE A 139 -7.43 11.33 12.09
CA PHE A 139 -6.06 11.50 12.58
C PHE A 139 -5.68 10.40 13.58
N ARG A 140 -6.52 10.17 14.60
CA ARG A 140 -6.27 9.17 15.63
C ARG A 140 -6.18 7.76 15.03
N ASP A 141 -7.04 7.44 14.09
CA ASP A 141 -7.03 6.14 13.41
C ASP A 141 -5.73 5.92 12.64
N GLU A 142 -5.28 6.91 11.87
CA GLU A 142 -4.02 6.82 11.13
C GLU A 142 -2.80 6.73 12.07
N VAL A 143 -2.76 7.52 13.14
CA VAL A 143 -1.70 7.43 14.16
C VAL A 143 -1.69 6.06 14.83
N ASN A 144 -2.87 5.49 15.15
CA ASN A 144 -2.96 4.15 15.72
C ASN A 144 -2.46 3.08 14.74
N LEU A 145 -2.78 3.19 13.46
CA LEU A 145 -2.26 2.27 12.43
C LEU A 145 -0.74 2.38 12.29
N LEU A 146 -0.19 3.59 12.33
CA LEU A 146 1.24 3.81 12.29
C LEU A 146 1.93 3.25 13.53
N TYR A 147 1.38 3.50 14.72
CA TYR A 147 1.86 2.94 15.98
C TYR A 147 1.86 1.41 15.96
N VAL A 148 0.77 0.79 15.51
CA VAL A 148 0.69 -0.66 15.35
C VAL A 148 1.81 -1.12 14.42
N SER A 149 1.97 -0.51 13.25
CA SER A 149 2.97 -0.92 12.25
C SER A 149 4.41 -0.80 12.76
N VAL A 150 4.74 0.30 13.43
CA VAL A 150 6.08 0.57 13.99
C VAL A 150 6.42 -0.42 15.10
N THR A 151 5.47 -0.71 16.00
CA THR A 151 5.67 -1.63 17.12
C THR A 151 5.71 -3.10 16.72
N ARG A 152 5.56 -3.44 15.43
CA ARG A 152 5.75 -4.82 14.96
C ARG A 152 7.23 -5.20 14.87
N ALA A 153 8.15 -4.23 14.82
CA ALA A 153 9.58 -4.47 14.72
C ALA A 153 10.18 -4.87 16.08
N LYS A 154 10.86 -6.02 16.14
CA LYS A 154 11.59 -6.45 17.33
C LYS A 154 13.01 -5.91 17.40
N LYS A 155 13.70 -5.81 16.26
CA LYS A 155 15.13 -5.43 16.20
C LYS A 155 15.38 -4.22 15.32
N THR A 156 14.82 -4.20 14.12
CA THR A 156 15.10 -3.15 13.12
C THR A 156 13.83 -2.65 12.47
N LEU A 157 13.66 -1.33 12.47
CA LEU A 157 12.59 -0.64 11.76
C LEU A 157 13.19 0.16 10.60
N ILE A 158 12.80 -0.18 9.38
CA ILE A 158 13.11 0.60 8.18
C ILE A 158 11.96 1.58 7.97
N ILE A 159 12.24 2.85 8.20
CA ILE A 159 11.25 3.92 8.19
C ILE A 159 11.08 4.54 6.80
N ASN A 160 9.86 4.99 6.50
CA ASN A 160 9.55 5.71 5.27
C ASN A 160 9.72 7.23 5.45
N LYS A 161 9.49 7.99 4.37
CA LYS A 161 9.62 9.47 4.41
C LYS A 161 8.69 10.13 5.44
N LEU A 162 7.48 9.60 5.62
CA LEU A 162 6.54 10.12 6.61
C LEU A 162 7.13 10.04 8.03
N LEU A 163 7.65 8.87 8.42
CA LEU A 163 8.26 8.68 9.73
C LEU A 163 9.53 9.52 9.92
N VAL A 164 10.35 9.69 8.87
CA VAL A 164 11.49 10.62 8.91
C VAL A 164 11.04 12.04 9.23
N ASN A 165 9.99 12.52 8.55
CA ASN A 165 9.44 13.86 8.79
C ASN A 165 8.86 14.01 10.21
N ILE A 166 8.20 12.98 10.72
CA ILE A 166 7.68 12.96 12.10
C ILE A 166 8.82 13.15 13.11
N LEU A 167 9.88 12.36 12.97
CA LEU A 167 11.03 12.43 13.88
C LEU A 167 11.75 13.78 13.79
N ALA A 168 11.89 14.34 12.59
CA ALA A 168 12.47 15.67 12.39
C ALA A 168 11.67 16.76 13.11
N ASN A 169 10.34 16.76 12.95
CA ASN A 169 9.45 17.74 13.60
C ASN A 169 9.50 17.64 15.14
N VAL A 170 9.56 16.42 15.69
CA VAL A 170 9.68 16.22 17.14
C VAL A 170 11.00 16.79 17.65
N ALA A 171 12.12 16.51 16.96
CA ALA A 171 13.44 17.01 17.34
C ALA A 171 13.55 18.54 17.27
N GLU A 172 12.84 19.20 16.34
CA GLU A 172 12.77 20.66 16.29
C GLU A 172 11.98 21.24 17.47
N ASN A 173 10.80 20.68 17.76
CA ASN A 173 9.96 21.14 18.87
C ASN A 173 10.65 20.99 20.23
N GLU A 174 11.42 19.91 20.44
CA GLU A 174 12.21 19.73 21.66
C GLU A 174 13.29 20.80 21.84
N LYS A 175 13.92 21.27 20.75
CA LYS A 175 14.90 22.37 20.80
C LYS A 175 14.26 23.70 21.15
N THR A 176 13.08 23.99 20.61
CA THR A 176 12.34 25.23 20.92
C THR A 176 11.77 25.24 22.34
N ALA A 177 11.43 24.08 22.90
CA ALA A 177 10.94 23.97 24.28
C ALA A 177 12.04 24.12 25.36
N GLN A 178 13.32 24.00 24.97
CA GLN A 178 14.47 24.11 25.86
C GLN A 178 15.20 25.47 25.80
N GLY A 179 14.77 26.37 24.91
CA GLY A 179 15.33 27.72 24.72
C GLY A 179 14.34 28.81 25.11
#